data_AF-A0A2N1NF33-F1
#
_entry.id   AF-A0A2N1NF33-F1
#
_cell.length_a   1.000
_cell.length_b   1.000
_cell.length_c   1.000
_cell.angle_alpha   90.00
_cell.angle_beta   90.00
_cell.angle_gamma   90.00
#
_symmetry.space_group_name_H-M   'P 1'
#
loop_
_entity.id
_entity.type
_entity.pdbx_description
1 polymer ?
#
loop_
_entity_poly.entity_id
_entity_poly.type
_entity_poly.pdbx_seq_one_letter_code
_entity_poly.pdbx_strand_id
1 'polypeptide(L)'
;MKTMKLVFFFIILPAVIINAEPLFSIKLSKSPSTNIDVYDYAKYTKKAALNKYSKLNSKNRRSLYRRASKQDTVILKVEQNDIGYYGKLTIGNQDFNMILDTGSSNLFVPNKDCISITCTNHNKFDSAKSKTFKIAGNPWSIKFGIGSASGITGIDDIKIGDFVLKQQIFGLANEISDDNANFVPDGIIGLAFDDLNTMNTSTLTSALVKKNEIKPIFSFHLSHALDFDDQGTFTLGGVDESKFTGKINFNKVIYPTSATFGLWQINIDDAIVDNQPISFIGRSAIIDTGTSNILMPENDAASVHNLIPGAKYVTDSKLYIIPSNSTTIISFKIGGIVYPIQSKDLCISPVDSFHCISTILPIEILDANTWLIGVPFLKNVYSVYDMKNKSVGFATSL
;
A
#
# COMPACT_ATOMS: atom_id res chain seq x y z
N MET A 1 65.95 40.93 -9.08
CA MET A 1 64.89 39.91 -9.31
C MET A 1 63.75 40.19 -8.33
N LYS A 2 62.56 40.53 -8.84
CA LYS A 2 61.39 40.95 -8.04
C LYS A 2 60.70 39.72 -7.43
N THR A 3 60.53 39.71 -6.11
CA THR A 3 59.73 38.74 -5.34
C THR A 3 58.24 38.91 -5.65
N MET A 4 57.64 37.89 -6.27
CA MET A 4 56.22 37.83 -6.60
C MET A 4 55.43 37.33 -5.39
N LYS A 5 54.63 38.20 -4.75
CA LYS A 5 53.68 37.81 -3.70
C LYS A 5 52.45 37.17 -4.36
N LEU A 6 52.22 35.88 -4.11
CA LEU A 6 50.98 35.19 -4.46
C LEU A 6 49.90 35.61 -3.45
N VAL A 7 48.91 36.37 -3.90
CA VAL A 7 47.71 36.70 -3.10
C VAL A 7 46.66 35.62 -3.40
N PHE A 8 46.35 34.76 -2.43
CA PHE A 8 45.22 33.84 -2.52
C PHE A 8 43.93 34.62 -2.25
N PHE A 9 43.14 34.85 -3.30
CA PHE A 9 41.74 35.26 -3.15
C PHE A 9 40.92 34.04 -2.75
N PHE A 10 40.52 33.96 -1.47
CA PHE A 10 39.42 33.08 -1.06
C PHE A 10 38.13 33.69 -1.58
N ILE A 11 37.62 33.17 -2.69
CA ILE A 11 36.23 33.39 -3.10
C ILE A 11 35.38 32.55 -2.15
N ILE A 12 34.88 33.18 -1.08
CA ILE A 12 33.76 32.64 -0.32
C ILE A 12 32.58 32.69 -1.29
N LEU A 13 32.28 31.56 -1.95
CA LEU A 13 30.99 31.42 -2.60
C LEU A 13 29.94 31.55 -1.49
N PRO A 14 28.97 32.48 -1.61
CA PRO A 14 27.81 32.42 -0.74
C PRO A 14 27.17 31.06 -0.99
N ALA A 15 27.06 30.25 0.07
CA ALA A 15 26.18 29.10 0.04
C ALA A 15 24.82 29.63 -0.40
N VAL A 16 24.41 29.29 -1.62
CA VAL A 16 23.03 29.45 -2.04
C VAL A 16 22.28 28.47 -1.17
N ILE A 17 21.85 28.95 0.00
CA ILE A 17 20.74 28.36 0.72
C ILE A 17 19.59 28.53 -0.26
N ILE A 18 19.33 27.48 -1.03
CA ILE A 18 18.05 27.31 -1.67
C ILE A 18 17.10 27.25 -0.49
N ASN A 19 16.43 28.36 -0.21
CA ASN A 19 15.24 28.36 0.62
C ASN A 19 14.30 27.37 -0.04
N ALA A 20 14.32 26.12 0.44
CA ALA A 20 13.25 25.19 0.21
C ALA A 20 11.99 25.93 0.65
N GLU A 21 11.10 26.18 -0.31
CA GLU A 21 9.78 26.73 -0.04
C GLU A 21 9.16 25.97 1.14
N PRO A 22 8.35 26.63 1.99
CA PRO A 22 7.78 26.01 3.17
C PRO A 22 7.14 24.67 2.80
N LEU A 23 7.73 23.59 3.34
CA LEU A 23 7.22 22.23 3.27
C LEU A 23 5.86 22.22 3.98
N PHE A 24 4.79 21.95 3.23
CA PHE A 24 3.46 21.78 3.80
C PHE A 24 3.16 20.28 3.98
N SER A 25 3.20 19.85 5.24
CA SER A 25 2.84 18.51 5.70
C SER A 25 1.43 18.51 6.30
N ILE A 26 0.66 17.44 6.19
CA ILE A 26 -0.74 17.43 6.64
C ILE A 26 -1.08 16.19 7.45
N LYS A 27 -1.72 16.37 8.62
CA LYS A 27 -1.90 15.47 9.78
C LYS A 27 -2.92 14.31 9.64
N LEU A 28 -2.69 13.21 10.39
CA LEU A 28 -3.55 12.02 10.43
C LEU A 28 -4.54 12.04 11.60
N SER A 29 -5.61 11.25 11.53
CA SER A 29 -6.57 11.07 12.63
C SER A 29 -7.06 9.63 12.70
N LYS A 30 -7.25 9.13 13.94
CA LYS A 30 -7.58 7.74 14.27
C LYS A 30 -9.09 7.51 14.26
N SER A 31 -9.54 6.36 13.76
CA SER A 31 -10.95 5.92 13.86
C SER A 31 -11.20 5.13 15.17
N PRO A 32 -12.40 5.21 15.78
CA PRO A 32 -12.76 4.36 16.92
C PRO A 32 -12.82 2.87 16.54
N SER A 33 -12.42 1.99 17.46
CA SER A 33 -12.50 0.53 17.30
C SER A 33 -13.95 0.03 17.29
N THR A 34 -14.28 -0.91 16.40
CA THR A 34 -15.50 -1.72 16.47
C THR A 34 -15.23 -3.04 17.24
N ASN A 35 -16.21 -3.51 18.01
CA ASN A 35 -16.15 -4.78 18.76
C ASN A 35 -16.26 -6.00 17.82
N ILE A 36 -15.20 -6.35 17.09
CA ILE A 36 -15.12 -7.60 16.33
C ILE A 36 -14.27 -8.60 17.12
N ASP A 37 -14.72 -9.85 17.24
CA ASP A 37 -13.91 -10.93 17.82
C ASP A 37 -12.60 -11.10 17.02
N VAL A 38 -11.50 -11.24 17.74
CA VAL A 38 -10.16 -11.18 17.14
C VAL A 38 -9.88 -12.38 16.23
N TYR A 39 -10.41 -13.57 16.55
CA TYR A 39 -10.28 -14.74 15.69
C TYR A 39 -11.15 -14.61 14.45
N ASP A 40 -12.35 -14.04 14.58
CA ASP A 40 -13.21 -13.77 13.42
C ASP A 40 -12.61 -12.73 12.49
N TYR A 41 -11.97 -11.69 13.03
CA TYR A 41 -11.20 -10.72 12.25
C TYR A 41 -10.05 -11.38 11.48
N ALA A 42 -9.25 -12.22 12.13
CA ALA A 42 -8.14 -12.90 11.47
C ALA A 42 -8.62 -13.94 10.43
N LYS A 43 -9.74 -14.63 10.67
CA LYS A 43 -10.38 -15.49 9.65
C LYS A 43 -10.89 -14.66 8.47
N TYR A 44 -11.47 -13.50 8.74
CA TYR A 44 -11.93 -12.54 7.73
C TYR A 44 -10.76 -12.12 6.83
N THR A 45 -9.62 -11.68 7.38
CA THR A 45 -8.48 -11.22 6.57
C THR A 45 -7.82 -12.35 5.76
N LYS A 46 -7.78 -13.57 6.29
CA LYS A 46 -7.38 -14.77 5.53
C LYS A 46 -8.29 -15.01 4.33
N LYS A 47 -9.60 -15.12 4.56
CA LYS A 47 -10.59 -15.33 3.49
C LYS A 47 -10.53 -14.20 2.47
N ALA A 48 -10.26 -12.98 2.93
CA ALA A 48 -10.15 -11.80 2.11
C ALA A 48 -9.02 -11.92 1.09
N ALA A 49 -7.84 -12.33 1.53
CA ALA A 49 -6.73 -12.53 0.64
C ALA A 49 -6.99 -13.63 -0.41
N LEU A 50 -7.55 -14.78 -0.02
CA LEU A 50 -7.86 -15.87 -0.97
C LEU A 50 -8.83 -15.41 -2.06
N ASN A 51 -9.85 -14.65 -1.68
CA ASN A 51 -10.83 -14.14 -2.63
C ASN A 51 -10.22 -13.13 -3.62
N LYS A 52 -9.29 -12.27 -3.18
CA LYS A 52 -8.58 -11.29 -4.02
C LYS A 52 -7.65 -11.98 -5.02
N TYR A 53 -6.86 -12.97 -4.57
CA TYR A 53 -5.74 -13.51 -5.36
C TYR A 53 -6.02 -14.81 -6.13
N SER A 54 -7.13 -15.52 -5.86
CA SER A 54 -7.47 -16.80 -6.52
C SER A 54 -7.77 -16.74 -8.03
N LYS A 55 -7.98 -15.56 -8.63
CA LYS A 55 -8.48 -15.40 -10.03
C LYS A 55 -7.48 -14.87 -11.06
N LEU A 56 -6.24 -14.64 -10.66
CA LEU A 56 -5.27 -13.83 -11.39
C LEU A 56 -4.76 -14.37 -12.76
N ASN A 57 -5.29 -15.48 -13.28
CA ASN A 57 -4.77 -16.26 -14.41
C ASN A 57 -4.87 -15.70 -15.88
N SER A 58 -4.93 -14.39 -16.21
CA SER A 58 -4.97 -13.99 -17.65
C SER A 58 -4.53 -12.57 -18.12
N LYS A 59 -3.37 -12.52 -18.82
CA LYS A 59 -2.89 -11.77 -20.04
C LYS A 59 -2.66 -10.22 -20.13
N ASN A 60 -1.60 -9.89 -20.90
CA ASN A 60 -0.74 -8.66 -20.95
C ASN A 60 -0.95 -7.68 -22.14
N ARG A 61 -0.43 -6.40 -22.06
CA ARG A 61 0.42 -5.73 -23.11
C ARG A 61 0.97 -4.31 -22.74
N ARG A 62 2.19 -3.96 -23.21
CA ARG A 62 3.01 -2.76 -22.85
C ARG A 62 3.13 -1.68 -23.96
N SER A 63 3.43 -0.41 -23.59
CA SER A 63 4.30 0.50 -24.38
C SER A 63 4.93 1.64 -23.53
N LEU A 64 5.98 2.27 -24.07
CA LEU A 64 7.03 3.08 -23.39
C LEU A 64 6.85 4.60 -23.52
N TYR A 65 7.35 5.37 -22.54
CA TYR A 65 7.32 6.85 -22.48
C TYR A 65 8.70 7.49 -22.22
N ARG A 66 8.85 8.78 -22.58
CA ARG A 66 10.08 9.59 -22.47
C ARG A 66 9.81 11.04 -21.93
N ARG A 67 10.40 11.33 -20.75
CA ARG A 67 10.88 12.59 -20.05
C ARG A 67 10.20 13.96 -20.33
N ALA A 68 9.88 14.86 -19.37
CA ALA A 68 10.26 15.09 -17.94
C ALA A 68 9.18 15.94 -17.15
N SER A 69 9.14 15.93 -15.79
CA SER A 69 8.06 16.52 -14.94
C SER A 69 8.37 16.77 -13.42
N LYS A 70 7.40 17.38 -12.67
CA LYS A 70 7.36 17.84 -11.24
C LYS A 70 6.82 16.77 -10.22
N GLN A 71 6.73 17.08 -8.90
CA GLN A 71 6.45 16.18 -7.73
C GLN A 71 5.46 16.82 -6.71
N ASP A 72 4.66 16.01 -5.95
CA ASP A 72 3.74 16.43 -4.86
C ASP A 72 3.39 15.29 -3.85
N THR A 73 2.77 15.57 -2.69
CA THR A 73 2.47 14.60 -1.58
C THR A 73 1.01 14.67 -1.06
N VAL A 74 0.46 13.51 -0.68
CA VAL A 74 -0.91 13.27 -0.16
C VAL A 74 -0.89 12.70 1.27
N ILE A 75 -1.93 13.00 2.03
CA ILE A 75 -2.14 12.67 3.44
C ILE A 75 -2.77 11.29 3.61
N LEU A 76 -2.31 10.47 4.57
CA LEU A 76 -2.80 9.11 4.81
C LEU A 76 -3.37 8.85 6.22
N LYS A 77 -4.68 8.91 6.44
CA LYS A 77 -5.30 8.60 7.74
C LYS A 77 -5.22 7.08 8.07
N VAL A 78 -5.07 6.76 9.36
CA VAL A 78 -4.97 5.38 9.89
C VAL A 78 -6.35 4.81 10.20
N GLU A 79 -6.61 3.58 9.79
CA GLU A 79 -7.81 2.82 10.11
C GLU A 79 -7.56 1.82 11.25
N GLN A 80 -8.49 1.78 12.21
CA GLN A 80 -8.68 0.77 13.29
C GLN A 80 -7.44 -0.08 13.65
N ASN A 81 -6.54 0.41 14.51
CA ASN A 81 -5.34 -0.33 14.94
C ASN A 81 -4.38 -0.76 13.81
N ASP A 82 -4.08 0.14 12.87
CA ASP A 82 -3.16 -0.09 11.73
C ASP A 82 -3.64 -1.14 10.71
N ILE A 83 -4.96 -1.27 10.50
CA ILE A 83 -5.48 -2.26 9.54
C ILE A 83 -5.57 -1.73 8.11
N GLY A 84 -5.46 -0.42 7.89
CA GLY A 84 -5.52 0.20 6.57
C GLY A 84 -5.12 1.67 6.59
N TYR A 85 -4.68 2.18 5.44
CA TYR A 85 -4.32 3.59 5.25
C TYR A 85 -5.12 4.19 4.10
N TYR A 86 -5.69 5.37 4.34
CA TYR A 86 -6.54 6.03 3.34
C TYR A 86 -6.21 7.52 3.18
N GLY A 87 -6.31 8.01 1.96
CA GLY A 87 -6.04 9.41 1.61
C GLY A 87 -7.24 10.11 1.00
N LYS A 88 -7.19 11.44 0.97
CA LYS A 88 -8.27 12.24 0.38
C LYS A 88 -8.10 12.34 -1.13
N LEU A 89 -9.20 12.15 -1.85
CA LEU A 89 -9.31 12.36 -3.29
C LEU A 89 -10.54 13.22 -3.57
N THR A 90 -10.47 14.11 -4.54
CA THR A 90 -11.64 14.85 -5.02
C THR A 90 -11.99 14.41 -6.45
N ILE A 91 -13.24 14.06 -6.71
CA ILE A 91 -13.76 13.72 -8.04
C ILE A 91 -14.92 14.66 -8.34
N GLY A 92 -14.83 15.45 -9.43
CA GLY A 92 -15.93 16.34 -9.82
C GLY A 92 -16.35 17.34 -8.74
N ASN A 93 -15.39 17.86 -7.96
CA ASN A 93 -15.58 18.72 -6.77
C ASN A 93 -16.26 18.03 -5.57
N GLN A 94 -16.21 16.70 -5.48
CA GLN A 94 -16.73 15.93 -4.34
C GLN A 94 -15.59 15.14 -3.70
N ASP A 95 -15.49 15.21 -2.37
CA ASP A 95 -14.38 14.63 -1.62
C ASP A 95 -14.69 13.20 -1.15
N PHE A 96 -13.67 12.34 -1.20
CA PHE A 96 -13.74 10.95 -0.79
C PHE A 96 -12.49 10.56 0.00
N ASN A 97 -12.67 9.68 0.99
CA ASN A 97 -11.61 8.97 1.70
C ASN A 97 -11.32 7.66 0.96
N MET A 98 -10.08 7.43 0.56
CA MET A 98 -9.73 6.37 -0.39
C MET A 98 -8.61 5.49 0.13
N ILE A 99 -8.79 4.17 0.16
CA ILE A 99 -7.68 3.23 0.40
C ILE A 99 -6.68 3.36 -0.76
N LEU A 100 -5.39 3.43 -0.45
CA LEU A 100 -4.34 3.36 -1.46
C LEU A 100 -3.80 1.94 -1.52
N ASP A 101 -4.15 1.23 -2.59
CA ASP A 101 -3.98 -0.22 -2.69
C ASP A 101 -2.99 -0.59 -3.80
N THR A 102 -1.76 -0.94 -3.45
CA THR A 102 -0.76 -1.43 -4.41
C THR A 102 -1.04 -2.86 -4.89
N GLY A 103 -2.03 -3.56 -4.33
CA GLY A 103 -2.51 -4.86 -4.78
C GLY A 103 -3.70 -4.82 -5.76
N SER A 104 -4.18 -3.65 -6.18
CA SER A 104 -5.24 -3.52 -7.21
C SER A 104 -5.04 -2.33 -8.14
N SER A 105 -5.88 -2.17 -9.18
CA SER A 105 -5.71 -1.11 -10.20
C SER A 105 -6.97 -0.31 -10.53
N ASN A 106 -8.11 -0.66 -9.94
CA ASN A 106 -9.34 0.09 -10.14
C ASN A 106 -9.37 1.32 -9.23
N LEU A 107 -9.87 2.43 -9.76
CA LEU A 107 -10.30 3.59 -8.98
C LEU A 107 -11.83 3.60 -8.96
N PHE A 108 -12.46 3.49 -7.81
CA PHE A 108 -13.93 3.56 -7.72
C PHE A 108 -14.41 4.22 -6.44
N VAL A 109 -15.60 4.81 -6.52
CA VAL A 109 -16.34 5.39 -5.38
C VAL A 109 -17.80 4.94 -5.43
N PRO A 110 -18.54 4.99 -4.30
CA PRO A 110 -19.96 4.68 -4.28
C PRO A 110 -20.74 5.64 -5.19
N ASN A 111 -21.61 5.11 -6.04
CA ASN A 111 -22.54 5.93 -6.80
C ASN A 111 -23.66 6.46 -5.88
N LYS A 112 -24.25 7.63 -6.15
CA LYS A 112 -25.40 8.17 -5.41
C LYS A 112 -26.53 7.15 -5.26
N ASP A 113 -26.76 6.40 -6.34
CA ASP A 113 -27.79 5.37 -6.47
C ASP A 113 -27.30 3.97 -6.06
N CYS A 114 -26.17 3.89 -5.35
CA CYS A 114 -25.73 2.61 -4.79
C CYS A 114 -26.78 2.07 -3.82
N ILE A 115 -27.14 0.80 -3.99
CA ILE A 115 -28.23 0.12 -3.27
C ILE A 115 -27.77 -0.63 -2.02
N SER A 116 -26.46 -0.86 -1.87
CA SER A 116 -25.90 -1.61 -0.75
C SER A 116 -25.97 -0.84 0.56
N ILE A 117 -26.09 -1.57 1.68
CA ILE A 117 -26.11 -0.97 3.02
C ILE A 117 -24.80 -0.24 3.27
N THR A 118 -23.66 -0.78 2.82
CA THR A 118 -22.35 -0.12 2.93
C THR A 118 -22.35 1.29 2.39
N CYS A 119 -23.06 1.55 1.29
CA CYS A 119 -23.09 2.87 0.68
C CYS A 119 -23.85 3.92 1.51
N THR A 120 -24.62 3.52 2.54
CA THR A 120 -25.35 4.47 3.40
C THR A 120 -24.43 5.25 4.34
N ASN A 121 -23.30 4.66 4.74
CA ASN A 121 -22.35 5.27 5.68
C ASN A 121 -21.17 5.97 5.00
N HIS A 122 -21.13 5.97 3.66
CA HIS A 122 -20.03 6.51 2.88
C HIS A 122 -20.46 7.70 2.03
N ASN A 123 -19.49 8.54 1.68
CA ASN A 123 -19.69 9.58 0.67
C ASN A 123 -20.03 8.92 -0.66
N LYS A 124 -21.07 9.44 -1.32
CA LYS A 124 -21.52 8.95 -2.62
C LYS A 124 -21.36 10.03 -3.68
N PHE A 125 -20.89 9.61 -4.85
CA PHE A 125 -20.72 10.49 -6.00
C PHE A 125 -22.07 10.86 -6.61
N ASP A 126 -22.40 12.15 -6.59
CA ASP A 126 -23.58 12.73 -7.22
C ASP A 126 -23.19 13.36 -8.56
N SER A 127 -23.57 12.72 -9.67
CA SER A 127 -23.26 13.21 -11.02
C SER A 127 -23.82 14.60 -11.30
N ALA A 128 -24.93 14.99 -10.65
CA ALA A 128 -25.56 16.30 -10.82
C ALA A 128 -24.73 17.45 -10.21
N LYS A 129 -23.80 17.16 -9.30
CA LYS A 129 -22.94 18.16 -8.66
C LYS A 129 -21.68 18.49 -9.45
N SER A 130 -21.35 17.68 -10.47
CA SER A 130 -20.15 17.87 -11.29
C SER A 130 -20.51 18.40 -12.68
N LYS A 131 -19.88 19.52 -13.04
CA LYS A 131 -20.02 20.14 -14.38
C LYS A 131 -19.18 19.45 -15.45
N THR A 132 -18.19 18.65 -15.03
CA THR A 132 -17.22 17.97 -15.90
C THR A 132 -17.53 16.49 -16.07
N PHE A 133 -18.49 15.97 -15.31
CA PHE A 133 -18.91 14.59 -15.38
C PHE A 133 -19.49 14.22 -16.74
N LYS A 134 -19.10 13.05 -17.22
CA LYS A 134 -19.72 12.35 -18.35
C LYS A 134 -19.90 10.89 -17.98
N ILE A 135 -21.04 10.31 -18.36
CA ILE A 135 -21.22 8.88 -18.24
C ILE A 135 -20.38 8.16 -19.32
N ALA A 136 -19.60 7.16 -18.93
CA ALA A 136 -18.96 6.23 -19.86
C ALA A 136 -19.79 4.94 -20.01
N GLY A 137 -20.39 4.46 -18.92
CA GLY A 137 -21.43 3.43 -18.93
C GLY A 137 -20.94 2.00 -19.10
N ASN A 138 -19.63 1.77 -19.31
CA ASN A 138 -19.10 0.40 -19.40
C ASN A 138 -19.20 -0.29 -18.04
N PRO A 139 -19.72 -1.53 -17.98
CA PRO A 139 -19.81 -2.29 -16.74
C PRO A 139 -18.42 -2.69 -16.26
N TRP A 140 -18.25 -2.75 -14.94
CA TRP A 140 -17.04 -3.26 -14.32
C TRP A 140 -17.39 -3.99 -13.02
N SER A 141 -16.49 -4.87 -12.61
CA SER A 141 -16.54 -5.53 -11.31
C SER A 141 -15.12 -5.84 -10.85
N ILE A 142 -14.93 -5.83 -9.54
CA ILE A 142 -13.69 -6.21 -8.88
C ILE A 142 -14.03 -7.00 -7.61
N LYS A 143 -13.13 -7.90 -7.22
CA LYS A 143 -13.10 -8.49 -5.89
C LYS A 143 -11.92 -7.90 -5.12
N PHE A 144 -12.14 -7.51 -3.89
CA PHE A 144 -11.09 -7.07 -2.97
C PHE A 144 -11.39 -7.65 -1.61
N GLY A 145 -10.37 -8.19 -0.95
CA GLY A 145 -10.60 -8.91 0.28
C GLY A 145 -11.75 -9.93 0.13
N ILE A 146 -12.65 -10.00 1.12
CA ILE A 146 -13.84 -10.86 0.99
C ILE A 146 -14.96 -10.22 0.18
N GLY A 147 -14.83 -8.91 -0.05
CA GLY A 147 -15.83 -8.09 -0.68
C GLY A 147 -15.71 -8.01 -2.20
N SER A 148 -16.61 -7.23 -2.75
CA SER A 148 -16.66 -6.89 -4.16
C SER A 148 -17.29 -5.54 -4.37
N ALA A 149 -16.92 -4.89 -5.46
CA ALA A 149 -17.68 -3.76 -5.99
C ALA A 149 -17.98 -3.99 -7.46
N SER A 150 -19.13 -3.50 -7.90
CA SER A 150 -19.53 -3.52 -9.30
C SER A 150 -20.37 -2.29 -9.63
N GLY A 151 -20.43 -1.97 -10.91
CA GLY A 151 -21.24 -0.89 -11.41
C GLY A 151 -20.82 -0.49 -12.80
N ILE A 152 -20.88 0.81 -13.08
CA ILE A 152 -20.57 1.37 -14.40
C ILE A 152 -19.44 2.39 -14.32
N THR A 153 -18.80 2.65 -15.44
CA THR A 153 -17.74 3.65 -15.52
C THR A 153 -18.31 5.07 -15.67
N GLY A 154 -17.69 6.02 -14.98
CA GLY A 154 -17.86 7.46 -15.17
C GLY A 154 -16.56 8.08 -15.65
N ILE A 155 -16.65 9.30 -16.20
CA ILE A 155 -15.52 10.14 -16.54
C ILE A 155 -15.68 11.45 -15.80
N ASP A 156 -14.66 11.87 -15.05
CA ASP A 156 -14.64 13.19 -14.44
C ASP A 156 -13.22 13.68 -14.21
N ASP A 157 -13.09 14.93 -13.79
CA ASP A 157 -11.85 15.51 -13.30
C ASP A 157 -11.57 15.01 -11.88
N ILE A 158 -10.33 14.57 -11.67
CA ILE A 158 -9.87 14.02 -10.39
C ILE A 158 -8.73 14.87 -9.86
N LYS A 159 -8.82 15.29 -8.60
CA LYS A 159 -7.75 15.99 -7.89
C LYS A 159 -7.21 15.11 -6.75
N ILE A 160 -5.89 14.95 -6.74
CA ILE A 160 -5.12 14.26 -5.68
C ILE A 160 -3.93 15.13 -5.31
N GLY A 161 -3.84 15.56 -4.05
CA GLY A 161 -2.92 16.66 -3.69
C GLY A 161 -3.23 17.90 -4.53
N ASP A 162 -2.21 18.47 -5.15
CA ASP A 162 -2.24 19.57 -6.10
C ASP A 162 -2.41 19.13 -7.56
N PHE A 163 -2.30 17.83 -7.85
CA PHE A 163 -2.49 17.33 -9.21
C PHE A 163 -3.96 17.27 -9.60
N VAL A 164 -4.29 17.85 -10.76
CA VAL A 164 -5.63 17.80 -11.34
C VAL A 164 -5.57 17.03 -12.66
N LEU A 165 -6.08 15.80 -12.65
CA LEU A 165 -6.20 14.95 -13.82
C LEU A 165 -7.56 15.13 -14.48
N LYS A 166 -7.57 15.77 -15.65
CA LYS A 166 -8.81 15.98 -16.43
C LYS A 166 -9.33 14.71 -17.10
N GLN A 167 -10.65 14.50 -17.06
CA GLN A 167 -11.36 13.42 -17.75
C GLN A 167 -10.78 12.01 -17.51
N GLN A 168 -10.57 11.64 -16.25
CA GLN A 168 -10.16 10.28 -15.86
C GLN A 168 -11.39 9.35 -15.80
N ILE A 169 -11.25 8.13 -16.32
CA ILE A 169 -12.24 7.07 -16.14
C ILE A 169 -12.12 6.49 -14.72
N PHE A 170 -13.24 6.37 -14.03
CA PHE A 170 -13.34 5.75 -12.70
C PHE A 170 -14.64 4.94 -12.59
N GLY A 171 -14.72 4.10 -11.57
CA GLY A 171 -15.88 3.29 -11.28
C GLY A 171 -16.91 4.02 -10.43
N LEU A 172 -18.15 4.07 -10.89
CA LEU A 172 -19.34 4.36 -10.09
C LEU A 172 -19.89 3.03 -9.59
N ALA A 173 -19.67 2.73 -8.31
CA ALA A 173 -20.12 1.48 -7.72
C ALA A 173 -21.63 1.54 -7.43
N ASN A 174 -22.42 0.71 -8.11
CA ASN A 174 -23.85 0.54 -7.85
C ASN A 174 -24.08 -0.49 -6.73
N GLU A 175 -23.16 -1.44 -6.59
CA GLU A 175 -23.16 -2.46 -5.54
C GLU A 175 -21.77 -2.53 -4.91
N ILE A 176 -21.74 -2.56 -3.58
CA ILE A 176 -20.56 -2.84 -2.76
C ILE A 176 -20.97 -3.90 -1.72
N SER A 177 -20.15 -4.92 -1.54
CA SER A 177 -20.39 -5.96 -0.52
C SER A 177 -20.51 -5.36 0.89
N ASP A 178 -21.45 -5.87 1.69
CA ASP A 178 -21.74 -5.34 3.03
C ASP A 178 -20.70 -5.68 4.11
N ASP A 179 -19.69 -6.47 3.73
CA ASP A 179 -18.50 -6.78 4.53
C ASP A 179 -17.73 -5.53 5.01
N ASN A 180 -18.03 -4.37 4.41
CA ASN A 180 -17.32 -3.10 4.62
C ASN A 180 -18.19 -1.98 5.22
N ALA A 181 -19.40 -2.28 5.70
CA ALA A 181 -20.37 -1.25 6.09
C ALA A 181 -19.92 -0.33 7.25
N ASN A 182 -18.91 -0.74 8.03
CA ASN A 182 -18.37 -0.01 9.17
C ASN A 182 -16.96 0.56 8.93
N PHE A 183 -16.40 0.42 7.73
CA PHE A 183 -15.11 1.02 7.40
C PHE A 183 -15.27 2.52 7.15
N VAL A 184 -14.16 3.26 7.27
CA VAL A 184 -14.14 4.72 7.05
C VAL A 184 -13.90 5.10 5.58
N PRO A 185 -13.04 4.40 4.82
CA PRO A 185 -12.79 4.72 3.43
C PRO A 185 -14.01 4.48 2.53
N ASP A 186 -14.35 5.48 1.74
CA ASP A 186 -15.44 5.46 0.78
C ASP A 186 -15.15 4.54 -0.41
N GLY A 187 -13.88 4.43 -0.82
CA GLY A 187 -13.50 3.67 -2.00
C GLY A 187 -12.01 3.32 -2.05
N ILE A 188 -11.54 2.89 -3.23
CA ILE A 188 -10.16 2.44 -3.45
C ILE A 188 -9.53 3.22 -4.60
N ILE A 189 -8.28 3.65 -4.42
CA ILE A 189 -7.33 4.03 -5.49
C ILE A 189 -6.38 2.85 -5.69
N GLY A 190 -6.57 2.09 -6.77
CA GLY A 190 -5.62 1.05 -7.17
C GLY A 190 -4.31 1.63 -7.72
N LEU A 191 -3.19 1.13 -7.19
CA LEU A 191 -1.81 1.58 -7.47
C LEU A 191 -0.90 0.49 -8.05
N ALA A 192 -1.46 -0.69 -8.37
CA ALA A 192 -0.79 -1.67 -9.20
C ALA A 192 -0.73 -1.23 -10.68
N PHE A 193 -0.27 -2.10 -11.57
CA PHE A 193 -0.11 -1.75 -12.98
C PHE A 193 -1.43 -1.82 -13.76
N ASP A 194 -1.57 -0.98 -14.80
CA ASP A 194 -2.74 -0.89 -15.69
C ASP A 194 -3.32 -2.25 -16.13
N ASP A 195 -2.48 -3.28 -16.28
CA ASP A 195 -2.86 -4.63 -16.69
C ASP A 195 -3.91 -5.29 -15.76
N LEU A 196 -4.03 -4.86 -14.51
CA LEU A 196 -5.03 -5.36 -13.56
C LEU A 196 -6.33 -4.54 -13.54
N ASN A 197 -6.44 -3.46 -14.31
CA ASN A 197 -7.59 -2.59 -14.28
C ASN A 197 -8.78 -3.21 -15.04
N THR A 198 -9.86 -3.57 -14.33
CA THR A 198 -11.02 -4.25 -14.96
C THR A 198 -11.92 -3.32 -15.78
N MET A 199 -11.65 -2.01 -15.77
CA MET A 199 -12.34 -1.01 -16.58
C MET A 199 -11.63 -0.73 -17.92
N ASN A 200 -10.54 -1.46 -18.24
CA ASN A 200 -9.73 -1.29 -19.45
C ASN A 200 -9.22 0.15 -19.64
N THR A 201 -8.82 0.80 -18.54
CA THR A 201 -8.29 2.17 -18.51
C THR A 201 -6.96 2.24 -17.77
N SER A 202 -6.29 3.39 -17.87
CA SER A 202 -5.09 3.65 -17.08
C SER A 202 -5.45 3.87 -15.60
N THR A 203 -4.63 3.38 -14.69
CA THR A 203 -4.70 3.79 -13.27
C THR A 203 -4.47 5.29 -13.13
N LEU A 204 -4.88 5.87 -11.99
CA LEU A 204 -4.69 7.31 -11.72
C LEU A 204 -3.22 7.72 -11.87
N THR A 205 -2.30 6.95 -11.28
CA THR A 205 -0.85 7.21 -11.35
C THR A 205 -0.31 7.03 -12.76
N SER A 206 -0.73 5.99 -13.48
CA SER A 206 -0.34 5.78 -14.87
C SER A 206 -0.81 6.93 -15.77
N ALA A 207 -2.04 7.41 -15.59
CA ALA A 207 -2.57 8.54 -16.34
C ALA A 207 -1.81 9.86 -16.06
N LEU A 208 -1.49 10.14 -14.80
CA LEU A 208 -0.65 11.28 -14.41
C LEU A 208 0.75 11.21 -15.05
N VAL A 209 1.37 10.01 -15.05
CA VAL A 209 2.66 9.78 -15.71
C VAL A 209 2.56 9.98 -17.22
N LYS A 210 1.53 9.44 -17.88
CA LYS A 210 1.30 9.57 -19.33
C LYS A 210 1.12 11.02 -19.75
N LYS A 211 0.51 11.85 -18.90
CA LYS A 211 0.37 13.30 -19.11
C LYS A 211 1.60 14.11 -18.68
N ASN A 212 2.63 13.46 -18.14
CA ASN A 212 3.83 14.11 -17.59
C ASN A 212 3.52 15.09 -16.45
N GLU A 213 2.48 14.82 -15.65
CA GLU A 213 2.21 15.59 -14.45
C GLU A 213 3.17 15.20 -13.32
N ILE A 214 3.52 13.90 -13.25
CA ILE A 214 4.39 13.32 -12.22
C ILE A 214 5.51 12.48 -12.83
N LYS A 215 6.61 12.30 -12.09
CA LYS A 215 7.59 11.25 -12.41
C LYS A 215 6.96 9.87 -12.19
N PRO A 216 7.42 8.82 -12.88
CA PRO A 216 6.87 7.47 -12.77
C PRO A 216 7.31 6.74 -11.48
N ILE A 217 7.13 7.41 -10.35
CA ILE A 217 7.50 6.93 -9.02
C ILE A 217 6.50 7.44 -8.01
N PHE A 218 6.18 6.64 -7.01
CA PHE A 218 5.45 7.07 -5.82
C PHE A 218 6.02 6.33 -4.60
N SER A 219 5.73 6.83 -3.40
CA SER A 219 6.28 6.24 -2.18
C SER A 219 5.37 6.40 -0.98
N PHE A 220 5.62 5.58 0.03
CA PHE A 220 4.89 5.53 1.28
C PHE A 220 5.83 5.57 2.46
N HIS A 221 5.41 6.34 3.46
CA HIS A 221 5.77 6.14 4.85
C HIS A 221 4.46 5.89 5.60
N LEU A 222 4.35 4.74 6.24
CA LEU A 222 3.14 4.33 6.97
C LEU A 222 3.44 4.48 8.46
N SER A 223 2.76 5.41 9.12
CA SER A 223 2.96 5.66 10.55
C SER A 223 2.33 4.57 11.42
N HIS A 224 2.90 4.34 12.60
CA HIS A 224 2.32 3.46 13.61
C HIS A 224 1.16 4.13 14.35
N ALA A 225 0.07 3.39 14.58
CA ALA A 225 -1.12 3.91 15.26
C ALA A 225 -0.83 4.51 16.63
N LEU A 226 0.17 4.02 17.37
CA LEU A 226 0.47 4.49 18.72
C LEU A 226 1.47 5.66 18.77
N ASP A 227 2.10 5.99 17.65
CA ASP A 227 3.06 7.08 17.55
C ASP A 227 2.34 8.35 17.09
N PHE A 228 1.77 9.08 18.06
CA PHE A 228 0.84 10.20 17.82
C PHE A 228 1.48 11.39 17.08
N ASP A 229 2.80 11.54 17.18
CA ASP A 229 3.56 12.57 16.49
C ASP A 229 3.99 12.14 15.08
N ASP A 230 3.85 10.85 14.76
CA ASP A 230 4.18 10.31 13.45
C ASP A 230 2.99 10.40 12.48
N GLN A 231 3.35 10.67 11.23
CA GLN A 231 2.49 11.19 10.20
C GLN A 231 2.81 10.40 8.94
N GLY A 232 1.99 9.40 8.63
CA GLY A 232 2.04 8.68 7.37
C GLY A 232 1.83 9.59 6.16
N THR A 233 2.56 9.31 5.08
CA THR A 233 2.58 10.11 3.84
C THR A 233 2.57 9.21 2.61
N PHE A 234 1.83 9.63 1.58
CA PHE A 234 1.91 9.07 0.22
C PHE A 234 2.44 10.14 -0.72
N THR A 235 3.60 9.93 -1.33
CA THR A 235 4.22 10.92 -2.24
C THR A 235 4.06 10.47 -3.69
N LEU A 236 3.57 11.37 -4.54
CA LEU A 236 3.42 11.18 -5.99
C LEU A 236 4.54 11.89 -6.75
N GLY A 237 5.18 11.19 -7.67
CA GLY A 237 6.22 11.75 -8.52
C GLY A 237 7.59 11.92 -7.85
N GLY A 238 7.81 11.37 -6.66
CA GLY A 238 9.11 11.38 -6.01
C GLY A 238 9.17 10.59 -4.71
N VAL A 239 10.10 11.00 -3.85
CA VAL A 239 10.29 10.49 -2.49
C VAL A 239 10.34 11.67 -1.52
N ASP A 240 10.04 11.42 -0.26
CA ASP A 240 10.12 12.35 0.86
C ASP A 240 11.33 11.97 1.71
N GLU A 241 12.45 12.67 1.49
CA GLU A 241 13.72 12.42 2.19
C GLU A 241 13.66 12.73 3.69
N SER A 242 12.61 13.41 4.17
CA SER A 242 12.43 13.64 5.61
C SER A 242 11.87 12.42 6.35
N LYS A 243 11.43 11.39 5.62
CA LYS A 243 10.75 10.20 6.16
C LYS A 243 11.59 8.92 6.16
N PHE A 244 12.85 8.99 5.72
CA PHE A 244 13.73 7.83 5.73
C PHE A 244 15.19 8.21 5.89
N THR A 245 16.00 7.21 6.24
CA THR A 245 17.46 7.34 6.27
C THR A 245 18.14 6.29 5.41
N GLY A 246 19.40 6.52 5.09
CA GLY A 246 20.19 5.61 4.27
C GLY A 246 19.82 5.68 2.78
N LYS A 247 20.12 4.61 2.06
CA LYS A 247 19.86 4.51 0.61
C LYS A 247 18.65 3.61 0.37
N ILE A 248 17.84 3.98 -0.61
CA ILE A 248 16.73 3.13 -1.09
C ILE A 248 17.31 1.95 -1.88
N ASN A 249 17.11 0.74 -1.39
CA ASN A 249 17.51 -0.50 -2.07
C ASN A 249 16.39 -0.98 -3.01
N PHE A 250 16.56 -0.78 -4.31
CA PHE A 250 15.57 -1.17 -5.33
C PHE A 250 15.68 -2.63 -5.76
N ASN A 251 14.55 -3.32 -5.72
CA ASN A 251 14.39 -4.72 -6.09
C ASN A 251 13.49 -4.82 -7.32
N LYS A 252 13.95 -5.53 -8.33
CA LYS A 252 13.23 -5.63 -9.61
C LYS A 252 11.93 -6.42 -9.44
N VAL A 253 10.85 -5.90 -10.02
CA VAL A 253 9.58 -6.61 -10.13
C VAL A 253 9.74 -7.81 -11.05
N ILE A 254 9.23 -8.93 -10.59
CA ILE A 254 9.23 -10.23 -11.29
C ILE A 254 7.79 -10.67 -11.51
N TYR A 255 7.60 -11.57 -12.46
CA TYR A 255 6.32 -12.24 -12.72
C TYR A 255 6.60 -13.74 -12.85
N PRO A 256 6.78 -14.47 -11.73
CA PRO A 256 7.11 -15.89 -11.75
C PRO A 256 6.03 -16.71 -12.47
N THR A 257 4.78 -16.25 -12.41
CA THR A 257 3.65 -16.81 -13.14
C THR A 257 2.93 -15.69 -13.89
N SER A 258 2.12 -16.05 -14.90
CA SER A 258 1.23 -15.08 -15.54
C SER A 258 0.15 -14.56 -14.59
N ALA A 259 -0.10 -15.25 -13.48
CA ALA A 259 -1.09 -14.83 -12.51
C ALA A 259 -0.70 -13.50 -11.88
N THR A 260 0.58 -13.34 -11.53
CA THR A 260 1.02 -12.14 -10.82
C THR A 260 1.36 -10.97 -11.74
N PHE A 261 1.06 -11.09 -13.03
CA PHE A 261 1.32 -10.03 -13.99
C PHE A 261 0.55 -8.77 -13.63
N GLY A 262 1.27 -7.66 -13.51
CA GLY A 262 0.69 -6.39 -13.10
C GLY A 262 0.62 -6.15 -11.59
N LEU A 263 1.20 -7.03 -10.77
CA LEU A 263 1.44 -6.80 -9.35
C LEU A 263 2.86 -6.33 -9.06
N TRP A 264 3.05 -5.69 -7.90
CA TRP A 264 4.36 -5.35 -7.34
C TRP A 264 4.97 -6.55 -6.62
N GLN A 265 5.34 -7.58 -7.37
CA GLN A 265 5.98 -8.78 -6.83
C GLN A 265 7.50 -8.73 -6.99
N ILE A 266 8.24 -9.03 -5.93
CA ILE A 266 9.71 -9.05 -5.90
C ILE A 266 10.23 -10.37 -5.30
N ASN A 267 11.50 -10.69 -5.53
CA ASN A 267 12.16 -11.79 -4.80
C ASN A 267 12.35 -11.42 -3.32
N ILE A 268 12.23 -12.42 -2.45
CA ILE A 268 12.61 -12.35 -1.04
C ILE A 268 13.74 -13.36 -0.82
N ASP A 269 14.83 -12.90 -0.21
CA ASP A 269 16.01 -13.74 -0.02
C ASP A 269 15.81 -14.69 1.17
N ASP A 270 15.25 -14.19 2.28
CA ASP A 270 14.99 -15.00 3.47
C ASP A 270 14.06 -14.29 4.48
N ALA A 271 13.60 -15.02 5.49
CA ALA A 271 13.13 -14.49 6.76
C ALA A 271 14.09 -14.89 7.88
N ILE A 272 14.30 -13.98 8.84
CA ILE A 272 15.25 -14.13 9.94
C ILE A 272 14.51 -13.89 11.25
N VAL A 273 14.68 -14.76 12.24
CA VAL A 273 14.07 -14.62 13.57
C VAL A 273 15.19 -14.54 14.62
N ASP A 274 15.30 -13.41 15.33
CA ASP A 274 16.35 -13.17 16.35
C ASP A 274 17.78 -13.52 15.87
N ASN A 275 18.11 -13.10 14.65
CA ASN A 275 19.37 -13.38 13.93
C ASN A 275 19.55 -14.83 13.44
N GLN A 276 18.54 -15.69 13.56
CA GLN A 276 18.54 -17.04 12.97
C GLN A 276 17.88 -16.99 11.59
N PRO A 277 18.62 -17.17 10.48
CA PRO A 277 18.05 -17.26 9.15
C PRO A 277 17.27 -18.57 9.00
N ILE A 278 16.08 -18.51 8.41
CA ILE A 278 15.30 -19.72 8.11
C ILE A 278 15.88 -20.44 6.88
N SER A 279 16.63 -19.72 6.04
CA SER A 279 17.25 -20.23 4.82
C SER A 279 16.23 -20.65 3.75
N PHE A 280 15.17 -19.86 3.58
CA PHE A 280 14.24 -20.05 2.47
C PHE A 280 14.95 -19.90 1.12
N ILE A 281 14.46 -20.62 0.11
CA ILE A 281 14.99 -20.54 -1.26
C ILE A 281 13.84 -20.29 -2.22
N GLY A 282 14.07 -19.36 -3.17
CA GLY A 282 13.13 -19.12 -4.27
C GLY A 282 11.80 -18.53 -3.83
N ARG A 283 11.79 -17.74 -2.75
CA ARG A 283 10.59 -17.03 -2.30
C ARG A 283 10.44 -15.70 -3.02
N SER A 284 9.19 -15.30 -3.16
CA SER A 284 8.82 -14.00 -3.69
C SER A 284 7.64 -13.44 -2.91
N ALA A 285 7.45 -12.13 -2.93
CA ALA A 285 6.35 -11.48 -2.24
C ALA A 285 5.69 -10.42 -3.10
N ILE A 286 4.35 -10.40 -3.08
CA ILE A 286 3.54 -9.27 -3.53
C ILE A 286 3.56 -8.21 -2.41
N ILE A 287 3.93 -6.99 -2.76
CA ILE A 287 3.99 -5.86 -1.82
C ILE A 287 2.67 -5.08 -1.90
N ASP A 288 1.83 -5.19 -0.88
CA ASP A 288 0.44 -4.74 -0.91
C ASP A 288 0.07 -3.82 0.28
N THR A 289 0.04 -2.50 0.04
CA THR A 289 -0.39 -1.50 1.03
C THR A 289 -1.86 -1.64 1.43
N GLY A 290 -2.68 -2.30 0.60
CA GLY A 290 -4.10 -2.54 0.86
C GLY A 290 -4.38 -3.78 1.71
N THR A 291 -3.35 -4.46 2.21
CA THR A 291 -3.50 -5.66 3.05
C THR A 291 -2.95 -5.45 4.46
N SER A 292 -3.76 -5.74 5.46
CA SER A 292 -3.47 -5.53 6.89
C SER A 292 -2.49 -6.53 7.52
N ASN A 293 -2.08 -7.57 6.78
CA ASN A 293 -1.34 -8.72 7.31
C ASN A 293 -0.15 -9.12 6.42
N ILE A 294 0.70 -9.99 6.96
CA ILE A 294 1.67 -10.77 6.18
C ILE A 294 1.07 -12.15 5.97
N LEU A 295 1.08 -12.63 4.74
CA LEU A 295 0.49 -13.91 4.37
C LEU A 295 1.58 -14.81 3.81
N MET A 296 1.72 -15.99 4.39
CA MET A 296 2.73 -16.97 4.02
C MET A 296 2.09 -18.34 3.86
N PRO A 297 2.55 -19.18 2.91
CA PRO A 297 2.19 -20.58 2.86
C PRO A 297 2.37 -21.26 4.23
N GLU A 298 1.53 -22.25 4.55
CA GLU A 298 1.43 -22.81 5.90
C GLU A 298 2.79 -23.31 6.44
N ASN A 299 3.60 -23.96 5.60
CA ASN A 299 4.93 -24.46 5.98
C ASN A 299 5.93 -23.34 6.29
N ASP A 300 5.86 -22.23 5.54
CA ASP A 300 6.75 -21.09 5.73
C ASP A 300 6.37 -20.34 7.02
N ALA A 301 5.07 -20.11 7.21
CA ALA A 301 4.55 -19.56 8.45
C ALA A 301 4.94 -20.42 9.65
N ALA A 302 4.82 -21.75 9.56
CA ALA A 302 5.24 -22.66 10.62
C ALA A 302 6.74 -22.54 10.92
N SER A 303 7.58 -22.46 9.90
CA SER A 303 9.04 -22.32 10.06
C SER A 303 9.40 -21.02 10.79
N VAL A 304 8.71 -19.92 10.50
CA VAL A 304 8.89 -18.65 11.23
C VAL A 304 8.44 -18.77 12.68
N HIS A 305 7.21 -19.24 12.93
CA HIS A 305 6.65 -19.29 14.28
C HIS A 305 7.34 -20.29 15.19
N ASN A 306 7.92 -21.37 14.66
CA ASN A 306 8.70 -22.34 15.44
C ASN A 306 9.94 -21.72 16.12
N LEU A 307 10.41 -20.58 15.61
CA LEU A 307 11.54 -19.83 16.18
C LEU A 307 11.10 -18.73 17.17
N ILE A 308 9.79 -18.50 17.34
CA ILE A 308 9.26 -17.51 18.28
C ILE A 308 8.96 -18.20 19.61
N PRO A 309 9.68 -17.90 20.71
CA PRO A 309 9.41 -18.51 22.01
C PRO A 309 7.97 -18.27 22.46
N GLY A 310 7.27 -19.35 22.82
CA GLY A 310 5.88 -19.29 23.31
C GLY A 310 4.82 -19.13 22.22
N ALA A 311 5.19 -19.09 20.94
CA ALA A 311 4.21 -19.14 19.85
C ALA A 311 3.46 -20.48 19.84
N LYS A 312 2.17 -20.43 19.52
CA LYS A 312 1.29 -21.60 19.48
C LYS A 312 0.40 -21.55 18.25
N TYR A 313 0.20 -22.70 17.62
CA TYR A 313 -0.81 -22.86 16.59
C TYR A 313 -2.15 -23.25 17.22
N VAL A 314 -3.20 -22.50 16.90
CA VAL A 314 -4.56 -22.74 17.36
C VAL A 314 -5.32 -23.45 16.24
N THR A 315 -5.52 -24.76 16.39
CA THR A 315 -6.09 -25.64 15.36
C THR A 315 -7.46 -25.19 14.86
N ASP A 316 -8.36 -24.80 15.79
CA ASP A 316 -9.75 -24.45 15.46
C ASP A 316 -9.86 -23.20 14.58
N SER A 317 -8.98 -22.21 14.81
CA SER A 317 -8.95 -20.99 14.04
C SER A 317 -7.96 -21.03 12.87
N LYS A 318 -7.06 -22.02 12.84
CA LYS A 318 -5.95 -22.14 11.88
C LYS A 318 -5.05 -20.91 11.87
N LEU A 319 -4.68 -20.45 13.06
CA LEU A 319 -3.91 -19.23 13.29
C LEU A 319 -2.79 -19.47 14.29
N TYR A 320 -1.79 -18.59 14.26
CA TYR A 320 -0.77 -18.54 15.29
C TYR A 320 -1.09 -17.44 16.29
N ILE A 321 -0.89 -17.74 17.58
CA ILE A 321 -0.84 -16.75 18.65
C ILE A 321 0.61 -16.67 19.15
N ILE A 322 1.04 -15.47 19.51
CA ILE A 322 2.37 -15.19 20.07
C ILE A 322 2.23 -14.49 21.42
N PRO A 323 3.24 -14.56 22.31
CA PRO A 323 3.22 -13.79 23.55
C PRO A 323 3.13 -12.29 23.26
N SER A 324 2.19 -11.59 23.90
CA SER A 324 1.98 -10.14 23.69
C SER A 324 3.17 -9.28 24.12
N ASN A 325 4.03 -9.81 24.99
CA ASN A 325 5.27 -9.18 25.43
C ASN A 325 6.51 -9.72 24.70
N SER A 326 6.33 -10.44 23.58
CA SER A 326 7.44 -10.96 22.81
C SER A 326 8.37 -9.84 22.35
N THR A 327 9.67 -10.04 22.55
CA THR A 327 10.73 -9.16 22.04
C THR A 327 11.36 -9.71 20.76
N THR A 328 10.81 -10.79 20.20
CA THR A 328 11.36 -11.44 19.02
C THR A 328 11.28 -10.50 17.82
N ILE A 329 12.41 -10.34 17.14
CA ILE A 329 12.52 -9.54 15.92
C ILE A 329 12.46 -10.49 14.73
N ILE A 330 11.43 -10.32 13.91
CA ILE A 330 11.35 -10.95 12.59
C ILE A 330 11.86 -9.95 11.57
N SER A 331 12.75 -10.38 10.69
CA SER A 331 13.27 -9.54 9.61
C SER A 331 13.10 -10.21 8.26
N PHE A 332 12.90 -9.42 7.21
CA PHE A 332 12.99 -9.91 5.84
C PHE A 332 14.28 -9.46 5.19
N LYS A 333 14.97 -10.40 4.55
CA LYS A 333 16.14 -10.12 3.74
C LYS A 333 15.69 -9.94 2.29
N ILE A 334 15.93 -8.75 1.74
CA ILE A 334 15.46 -8.37 0.40
C ILE A 334 16.59 -7.63 -0.31
N GLY A 335 17.06 -8.21 -1.42
CA GLY A 335 18.16 -7.64 -2.21
C GLY A 335 19.45 -7.53 -1.38
N GLY A 336 19.71 -8.51 -0.52
CA GLY A 336 20.86 -8.56 0.37
C GLY A 336 20.75 -7.73 1.65
N ILE A 337 19.73 -6.90 1.81
CA ILE A 337 19.54 -6.03 2.97
C ILE A 337 18.48 -6.62 3.91
N VAL A 338 18.75 -6.57 5.22
CA VAL A 338 17.84 -7.07 6.26
C VAL A 338 17.00 -5.93 6.81
N TYR A 339 15.68 -6.10 6.77
CA TYR A 339 14.69 -5.14 7.26
C TYR A 339 13.93 -5.73 8.46
N PRO A 340 14.17 -5.23 9.68
CA PRO A 340 13.48 -5.72 10.87
C PRO A 340 12.03 -5.21 10.93
N ILE A 341 11.14 -6.05 11.45
CA ILE A 341 9.78 -5.73 11.85
C ILE A 341 9.77 -5.63 13.37
N GLN A 342 9.33 -4.50 13.91
CA GLN A 342 9.19 -4.34 15.35
C GLN A 342 8.21 -5.38 15.91
N SER A 343 8.50 -5.95 17.08
CA SER A 343 7.65 -6.98 17.69
C SER A 343 6.22 -6.50 17.94
N LYS A 344 6.04 -5.19 18.18
CA LYS A 344 4.71 -4.55 18.30
C LYS A 344 3.85 -4.71 17.04
N ASP A 345 4.48 -4.80 15.87
CA ASP A 345 3.80 -4.99 14.57
C ASP A 345 3.62 -6.46 14.20
N LEU A 346 4.05 -7.40 15.05
CA LEU A 346 3.77 -8.82 14.89
C LEU A 346 2.47 -9.23 15.58
N CYS A 347 1.81 -8.30 16.28
CA CYS A 347 0.69 -8.54 17.17
C CYS A 347 -0.53 -7.73 16.69
N ILE A 348 -1.56 -8.41 16.15
CA ILE A 348 -2.77 -7.73 15.64
C ILE A 348 -3.61 -7.20 16.80
N SER A 349 -3.98 -8.09 17.72
CA SER A 349 -4.88 -7.80 18.82
C SER A 349 -4.80 -8.91 19.87
N PRO A 350 -4.90 -8.58 21.17
CA PRO A 350 -4.83 -9.56 22.26
C PRO A 350 -6.00 -10.55 22.18
N VAL A 351 -5.68 -11.84 22.32
CA VAL A 351 -6.68 -12.91 22.51
C VAL A 351 -6.93 -13.19 24.00
N ASP A 352 -5.94 -12.90 24.84
CA ASP A 352 -6.02 -12.93 26.29
C ASP A 352 -4.98 -11.95 26.88
N SER A 353 -4.80 -11.94 28.21
CA SER A 353 -3.85 -11.05 28.90
C SER A 353 -2.38 -11.28 28.53
N PHE A 354 -2.05 -12.40 27.89
CA PHE A 354 -0.67 -12.87 27.65
C PHE A 354 -0.35 -13.13 26.17
N HIS A 355 -1.35 -13.33 25.31
CA HIS A 355 -1.16 -13.65 23.91
C HIS A 355 -1.96 -12.74 22.98
N CYS A 356 -1.48 -12.61 21.75
CA CYS A 356 -2.18 -11.97 20.65
C CYS A 356 -2.08 -12.78 19.36
N ILE A 357 -2.97 -12.52 18.41
CA ILE A 357 -2.88 -13.14 17.08
C ILE A 357 -1.68 -12.55 16.33
N SER A 358 -0.86 -13.44 15.77
CA SER A 358 0.25 -13.08 14.91
C SER A 358 -0.24 -12.35 13.66
N THR A 359 0.45 -11.29 13.23
CA THR A 359 0.16 -10.64 11.94
C THR A 359 0.60 -11.48 10.74
N ILE A 360 1.37 -12.56 10.96
CA ILE A 360 1.75 -13.55 9.96
C ILE A 360 0.71 -14.67 9.91
N LEU A 361 -0.13 -14.67 8.88
CA LEU A 361 -1.23 -15.61 8.73
C LEU A 361 -0.83 -16.78 7.81
N PRO A 362 -1.04 -18.04 8.24
CA PRO A 362 -0.70 -19.22 7.46
C PRO A 362 -1.75 -19.46 6.37
N ILE A 363 -1.47 -19.02 5.16
CA ILE A 363 -2.37 -19.10 4.00
C ILE A 363 -1.60 -19.07 2.68
N GLU A 364 -1.89 -20.04 1.82
CA GLU A 364 -1.39 -20.06 0.45
C GLU A 364 -2.33 -19.24 -0.45
N ILE A 365 -1.85 -18.09 -0.94
CA ILE A 365 -2.67 -17.19 -1.78
C ILE A 365 -2.60 -17.52 -3.27
N LEU A 366 -1.52 -18.16 -3.70
CA LEU A 366 -1.21 -18.44 -5.11
C LEU A 366 -0.49 -19.77 -5.27
N ASP A 367 0.65 -19.91 -4.60
CA ASP A 367 1.50 -21.11 -4.61
C ASP A 367 2.35 -21.17 -3.34
N ALA A 368 3.02 -22.32 -3.14
CA ALA A 368 3.85 -22.59 -1.96
C ALA A 368 5.11 -21.73 -1.82
N ASN A 369 5.39 -20.82 -2.77
CA ASN A 369 6.60 -19.99 -2.79
C ASN A 369 6.29 -18.47 -2.79
N THR A 370 5.02 -18.09 -2.82
CA THR A 370 4.58 -16.71 -2.93
C THR A 370 3.96 -16.22 -1.64
N TRP A 371 4.57 -15.17 -1.08
CA TRP A 371 4.06 -14.44 0.07
C TRP A 371 3.26 -13.22 -0.39
N LEU A 372 2.51 -12.65 0.53
CA LEU A 372 2.03 -11.28 0.42
C LEU A 372 2.44 -10.52 1.66
N ILE A 373 3.13 -9.40 1.45
CA ILE A 373 3.68 -8.57 2.50
C ILE A 373 2.89 -7.26 2.52
N GLY A 374 2.09 -7.10 3.58
CA GLY A 374 1.27 -5.93 3.82
C GLY A 374 1.78 -5.01 4.91
N VAL A 375 0.84 -4.29 5.52
CA VAL A 375 1.06 -3.22 6.50
C VAL A 375 2.06 -3.55 7.62
N PRO A 376 2.07 -4.75 8.27
CA PRO A 376 2.99 -5.04 9.37
C PRO A 376 4.47 -4.81 9.02
N PHE A 377 4.87 -5.18 7.81
CA PHE A 377 6.21 -4.89 7.30
C PHE A 377 6.32 -3.45 6.80
N LEU A 378 5.32 -2.96 6.05
CA LEU A 378 5.38 -1.66 5.38
C LEU A 378 5.38 -0.45 6.32
N LYS A 379 4.99 -0.61 7.59
CA LYS A 379 5.20 0.40 8.65
C LYS A 379 6.66 0.51 9.12
N ASN A 380 7.45 -0.53 8.91
CA ASN A 380 8.84 -0.59 9.37
C ASN A 380 9.84 -0.15 8.30
N VAL A 381 9.37 0.19 7.10
CA VAL A 381 10.21 0.61 5.98
C VAL A 381 9.60 1.80 5.24
N TYR A 382 10.45 2.66 4.72
CA TYR A 382 10.03 3.59 3.67
C TYR A 382 9.98 2.82 2.37
N SER A 383 8.82 2.78 1.71
CA SER A 383 8.62 1.99 0.49
C SER A 383 8.45 2.89 -0.74
N VAL A 384 9.08 2.51 -1.85
CA VAL A 384 9.15 3.30 -3.08
C VAL A 384 8.82 2.42 -4.27
N TYR A 385 7.95 2.88 -5.16
CA TYR A 385 7.43 2.12 -6.27
C TYR A 385 7.79 2.83 -7.58
N ASP A 386 8.81 2.32 -8.28
CA ASP A 386 9.27 2.86 -9.56
C ASP A 386 8.56 2.14 -10.71
N MET A 387 7.56 2.83 -11.27
CA MET A 387 6.71 2.30 -12.34
C MET A 387 7.47 2.15 -13.65
N LYS A 388 8.48 3.00 -13.89
CA LYS A 388 9.25 2.99 -15.13
C LYS A 388 10.23 1.83 -15.17
N ASN A 389 11.00 1.66 -14.10
CA ASN A 389 11.99 0.60 -14.00
C ASN A 389 11.38 -0.73 -13.51
N LYS A 390 10.12 -0.69 -13.07
CA LYS A 390 9.39 -1.82 -12.48
C LYS A 390 10.20 -2.39 -11.32
N SER A 391 10.34 -1.60 -10.26
CA SER A 391 11.05 -2.00 -9.06
C SER A 391 10.42 -1.43 -7.81
N VAL A 392 10.51 -2.17 -6.71
CA VAL A 392 10.13 -1.72 -5.37
C VAL A 392 11.38 -1.48 -4.55
N GLY A 393 11.51 -0.28 -3.99
CA GLY A 393 12.63 0.14 -3.16
C GLY A 393 12.24 0.21 -1.69
N PHE A 394 13.18 -0.13 -0.81
CA PHE A 394 13.02 0.02 0.63
C PHE A 394 14.19 0.78 1.25
N ALA A 395 13.90 1.58 2.26
CA ALA A 395 14.87 2.22 3.15
C ALA A 395 14.39 2.15 4.60
N THR A 396 15.25 2.46 5.55
CA THR A 396 14.87 2.57 6.97
C THR A 396 13.91 3.74 7.12
N SER A 397 12.66 3.46 7.53
CA SER A 397 11.70 4.52 7.88
C SER A 397 12.20 5.28 9.10
N LEU A 398 12.00 6.59 9.10
CA LEU A 398 12.14 7.43 10.29
C LEU A 398 10.88 7.39 11.15
#